data_AF-A0A0F9SMJ9-F1
#
_entry.id   AF-A0A0F9SMJ9-F1
#
_cell.length_a   1.000
_cell.length_b   1.000
_cell.length_c   1.000
_cell.angle_alpha   90.00
_cell.angle_beta   90.00
_cell.angle_gamma   90.00
#
_symmetry.space_group_name_H-M   'P 1'
#
loop_
_entity.id
_entity.type
_entity.pdbx_description
1 polymer ?
#
loop_
_entity_poly.entity_id
_entity_poly.type
_entity_poly.pdbx_seq_one_letter_code
_entity_poly.pdbx_strand_id
1 'polypeptide(L)'
;MTIDLAGRLARLRAAMLAIPAFTGDIWYIDGTDGDDANSGRTPSQAYVTIGQGLISAVAGDAIAVKAGNYDEIGLDLALDGLELWCEIGVHIEDSTPGTALVVSGDHCRVQGAHFEGPGAIAIQVTGDHCSLATLFAENVTVGYDIDGTDTLIDHTISAAHTVTGYDISGPQTIIQHAVANGVGGATRGFYLSNAAADYCLLEDCSSLENATAGYECVVGTAGNMLRECVSGVGDGDRIDLDPNNFWANYVQEMETEHNEHVYPVPDGEGTAGAAVEVNADAEDETHGAATTQNYWGEPTVVLQPAILTLAWTWIGMNIFATTTGKEFRSLAYKIDYSRRSARNAGNAWDEGETDLTVADGSIFQTDDLVWVYSTYKTDGEIVKVSSVAGPIVTVVRETSQFGAPNTGLRWNHTINAAGTEIMYLVRRAGEQMSEGYFFDFGAAGARDMIIMRWHEAKRMDGSDGVLVRTINGSDSVNNGRFDCALIYGE
;
A
#
# COMPACT_ATOMS: atom_id res chain seq x y z
N MET A 1 -35.67 -11.15 -13.27
CA MET A 1 -35.14 -10.42 -12.11
C MET A 1 -36.29 -9.63 -11.52
N THR A 2 -36.83 -10.06 -10.38
CA THR A 2 -38.00 -9.44 -9.75
C THR A 2 -37.51 -8.51 -8.65
N ILE A 3 -37.80 -7.21 -8.75
CA ILE A 3 -37.36 -6.23 -7.75
C ILE A 3 -38.28 -6.36 -6.53
N ASP A 4 -37.70 -6.71 -5.38
CA ASP A 4 -38.41 -6.77 -4.10
C ASP A 4 -38.71 -5.36 -3.56
N LEU A 5 -39.80 -4.79 -4.06
CA LEU A 5 -40.32 -3.49 -3.63
C LEU A 5 -40.85 -3.53 -2.19
N ALA A 6 -41.36 -4.67 -1.73
CA ALA A 6 -41.92 -4.82 -0.39
C ALA A 6 -40.82 -4.79 0.69
N GLY A 7 -39.73 -5.53 0.49
CA GLY A 7 -38.55 -5.49 1.37
C GLY A 7 -37.88 -4.12 1.38
N ARG A 8 -37.80 -3.45 0.23
CA ARG A 8 -37.27 -2.08 0.15
C ARG A 8 -38.15 -1.07 0.89
N LEU A 9 -39.47 -1.15 0.75
CA LEU A 9 -40.40 -0.26 1.46
C LEU A 9 -40.40 -0.52 2.98
N ALA A 10 -40.23 -1.78 3.40
CA ALA A 10 -40.08 -2.13 4.82
C ALA A 10 -38.79 -1.57 5.42
N ARG A 11 -37.67 -1.64 4.68
CA ARG A 11 -36.41 -1.00 5.08
C ARG A 11 -36.52 0.52 5.12
N LEU A 12 -37.18 1.13 4.13
CA LEU A 12 -37.43 2.57 4.11
C LEU A 12 -38.29 3.01 5.31
N ARG A 13 -39.34 2.24 5.64
CA ARG A 13 -40.17 2.50 6.83
C ARG A 13 -39.37 2.33 8.12
N ALA A 14 -38.54 1.30 8.25
CA ALA A 14 -37.69 1.11 9.42
C ALA A 14 -36.67 2.25 9.57
N ALA A 15 -36.07 2.71 8.47
CA ALA A 15 -35.17 3.85 8.46
C ALA A 15 -35.90 5.18 8.77
N MET A 16 -37.13 5.37 8.28
CA MET A 16 -37.96 6.54 8.61
C MET A 16 -38.52 6.50 10.04
N LEU A 17 -38.58 5.34 10.68
CA LEU A 17 -39.00 5.15 12.08
C LEU A 17 -37.84 5.14 13.07
N ALA A 18 -36.59 5.13 12.59
CA ALA A 18 -35.41 5.38 13.41
C ALA A 18 -35.24 6.89 13.68
N ILE A 19 -36.34 7.57 14.04
CA ILE A 19 -36.25 8.86 14.70
C ILE A 19 -35.57 8.56 16.04
N PRO A 20 -34.45 9.21 16.38
CA PRO A 20 -33.85 9.06 17.70
C PRO A 20 -34.94 9.29 18.76
N ALA A 21 -35.24 8.25 19.53
CA ALA A 21 -36.20 8.36 20.61
C ALA A 21 -35.45 8.92 21.82
N PHE A 22 -35.36 10.25 21.90
CA PHE A 22 -34.84 10.92 23.08
C PHE A 22 -35.73 10.60 24.27
N THR A 23 -35.12 10.22 25.39
CA THR A 23 -35.86 9.99 26.64
C THR A 23 -36.21 11.30 27.34
N GLY A 24 -35.43 12.35 27.10
CA GLY A 24 -35.68 13.72 27.56
C GLY A 24 -36.41 14.59 26.52
N ASP A 25 -36.46 15.88 26.80
CA ASP A 25 -37.02 16.89 25.91
C ASP A 25 -36.01 17.28 24.80
N ILE A 26 -36.51 17.89 23.72
CA ILE A 26 -35.69 18.49 22.66
C ILE A 26 -35.74 20.01 22.76
N TRP A 27 -34.57 20.64 22.74
CA TRP A 27 -34.39 22.09 22.69
C TRP A 27 -33.94 22.51 21.29
N TYR A 28 -34.56 23.53 20.71
CA TYR A 28 -34.28 23.99 19.36
C TYR A 28 -33.51 25.31 19.37
N ILE A 29 -32.42 25.37 18.60
CA ILE A 29 -31.56 26.54 18.44
C ILE A 29 -31.59 27.02 16.99
N ASP A 30 -31.73 28.34 16.80
CA ASP A 30 -31.71 29.01 15.50
C ASP A 30 -31.00 30.35 15.63
N GLY A 31 -29.71 30.39 15.27
CA GLY A 31 -28.90 31.62 15.37
C GLY A 31 -29.36 32.77 14.45
N THR A 32 -30.28 32.53 13.51
CA THR A 32 -30.78 33.55 12.57
C THR A 32 -32.12 34.13 13.01
N ASP A 33 -33.10 33.26 13.29
CA ASP A 33 -34.49 33.64 13.58
C ASP A 33 -34.91 33.37 15.04
N GLY A 34 -34.00 32.86 15.88
CA GLY A 34 -34.25 32.56 17.29
C GLY A 34 -34.24 33.78 18.20
N ASP A 35 -34.66 33.57 19.45
CA ASP A 35 -34.61 34.55 20.55
C ASP A 35 -34.47 33.79 21.87
N ASP A 36 -33.54 34.17 22.73
CA ASP A 36 -33.31 33.50 24.03
C ASP A 36 -34.47 33.73 25.02
N ALA A 37 -35.38 34.66 24.72
CA ALA A 37 -36.64 34.81 25.43
C ALA A 37 -37.72 33.78 24.99
N ASN A 38 -37.50 33.01 23.92
CA ASN A 38 -38.42 31.97 23.47
C ASN A 38 -38.46 30.77 24.43
N SER A 39 -39.31 29.79 24.13
CA SER A 39 -39.44 28.58 24.95
C SER A 39 -38.38 27.52 24.64
N GLY A 40 -37.74 27.57 23.47
CA GLY A 40 -36.85 26.53 22.96
C GLY A 40 -37.54 25.20 22.64
N ARG A 41 -38.86 25.05 22.87
CA ARG A 41 -39.57 23.76 22.80
C ARG A 41 -40.08 23.39 21.41
N THR A 42 -40.04 24.32 20.46
CA THR A 42 -40.47 24.10 19.08
C THR A 42 -39.55 24.86 18.12
N PRO A 43 -39.41 24.42 16.86
CA PRO A 43 -38.60 25.14 15.88
C PRO A 43 -39.02 26.61 15.67
N SER A 44 -40.32 26.93 15.75
CA SER A 44 -40.83 28.30 15.62
C SER A 44 -40.63 29.17 16.87
N GLN A 45 -40.16 28.58 17.97
CA GLN A 45 -39.83 29.24 19.23
C GLN A 45 -38.45 28.80 19.69
N ALA A 46 -37.48 28.73 18.76
CA ALA A 46 -36.12 28.34 19.05
C ALA A 46 -35.39 29.43 19.86
N TYR A 47 -34.42 29.01 20.67
CA TYR A 47 -33.42 29.91 21.25
C TYR A 47 -32.49 30.44 20.17
N VAL A 48 -31.82 31.57 20.42
CA VAL A 48 -30.80 32.09 19.49
C VAL A 48 -29.42 31.50 19.77
N THR A 49 -29.11 31.17 21.03
CA THR A 49 -27.79 30.65 21.44
C THR A 49 -27.84 29.18 21.85
N ILE A 50 -26.78 28.44 21.55
CA ILE A 50 -26.54 27.07 22.05
C ILE A 50 -26.42 27.10 23.58
N GLY A 51 -25.74 28.11 24.14
CA GLY A 51 -25.60 28.31 25.58
C GLY A 51 -26.93 28.39 26.32
N GLN A 52 -27.94 29.06 25.75
CA GLN A 52 -29.28 29.08 26.36
C GLN A 52 -29.96 27.70 26.31
N GLY A 53 -29.72 26.91 25.25
CA GLY A 53 -30.12 25.51 25.19
C GLY A 53 -29.50 24.66 26.30
N LEU A 54 -28.18 24.78 26.51
CA LEU A 54 -27.44 24.07 27.55
C LEU A 54 -27.94 24.42 28.96
N ILE A 55 -28.23 25.70 29.23
CA ILE A 55 -28.78 26.16 30.52
C ILE A 55 -30.18 25.58 30.79
N SER A 56 -30.99 25.45 29.74
CA SER A 56 -32.36 24.97 29.85
C SER A 56 -32.47 23.45 29.96
N ALA A 57 -31.50 22.73 29.41
CA ALA A 57 -31.49 21.27 29.36
C ALA A 57 -31.30 20.62 30.74
N VAL A 58 -31.78 19.38 30.83
CA VAL A 58 -31.46 18.44 31.92
C VAL A 58 -30.78 17.18 31.36
N ALA A 59 -30.23 16.33 32.23
CA ALA A 59 -29.61 15.07 31.84
C ALA A 59 -30.57 14.21 30.97
N GLY A 60 -30.07 13.69 29.85
CA GLY A 60 -30.84 12.90 28.89
C GLY A 60 -31.70 13.67 27.88
N ASP A 61 -31.66 15.01 27.90
CA ASP A 61 -32.27 15.87 26.87
C ASP A 61 -31.42 15.87 25.58
N ALA A 62 -31.96 16.49 24.53
CA ALA A 62 -31.23 16.79 23.31
C ALA A 62 -31.35 18.26 22.89
N ILE A 63 -30.32 18.77 22.22
CA ILE A 63 -30.27 20.12 21.65
C ILE A 63 -30.13 19.97 20.14
N ALA A 64 -31.13 20.42 19.39
CA ALA A 64 -31.14 20.45 17.94
C ALA A 64 -30.77 21.85 17.42
N VAL A 65 -29.64 21.96 16.73
CA VAL A 65 -29.09 23.23 16.25
C VAL A 65 -29.26 23.36 14.74
N LYS A 66 -29.98 24.40 14.32
CA LYS A 66 -30.18 24.72 12.90
C LYS A 66 -28.90 25.29 12.28
N ALA A 67 -28.68 25.02 10.99
CA ALA A 67 -27.55 25.56 10.24
C ALA A 67 -27.40 27.09 10.41
N GLY A 68 -26.18 27.54 10.67
CA GLY A 68 -25.88 28.93 11.04
C GLY A 68 -24.51 29.05 11.69
N ASN A 69 -24.11 30.29 12.00
CA ASN A 69 -22.85 30.59 12.69
C ASN A 69 -23.12 30.95 14.15
N TYR A 70 -22.36 30.36 15.05
CA TYR A 70 -22.50 30.48 16.50
C TYR A 70 -21.13 30.82 17.10
N ASP A 71 -20.86 32.10 17.31
CA ASP A 71 -19.67 32.58 18.03
C ASP A 71 -20.03 32.68 19.52
N GLU A 72 -19.76 31.59 20.26
CA GLU A 72 -20.15 31.42 21.64
C GLU A 72 -18.98 30.90 22.48
N ILE A 73 -18.85 31.43 23.69
CA ILE A 73 -17.75 31.06 24.59
C ILE A 73 -18.25 30.15 25.71
N GLY A 74 -17.40 29.21 26.13
CA GLY A 74 -17.66 28.38 27.31
C GLY A 74 -18.84 27.41 27.14
N LEU A 75 -19.03 26.88 25.93
CA LEU A 75 -19.98 25.81 25.71
C LEU A 75 -19.51 24.52 26.38
N ASP A 76 -20.35 23.94 27.23
CA ASP A 76 -20.04 22.72 27.97
C ASP A 76 -21.27 21.80 28.05
N LEU A 77 -21.17 20.61 27.46
CA LEU A 77 -22.14 19.53 27.63
C LEU A 77 -21.87 18.84 28.98
N ALA A 78 -22.24 19.51 30.07
CA ALA A 78 -21.92 19.09 31.44
C ALA A 78 -22.91 18.12 32.09
N LEU A 79 -23.98 17.72 31.37
CA LEU A 79 -25.05 16.90 31.90
C LEU A 79 -25.02 15.50 31.28
N ASP A 80 -25.03 14.46 32.12
CA ASP A 80 -24.94 13.08 31.64
C ASP A 80 -26.04 12.74 30.63
N GLY A 81 -25.65 12.08 29.54
CA GLY A 81 -26.55 11.68 28.47
C GLY A 81 -27.15 12.84 27.66
N LEU A 82 -26.64 14.07 27.81
CA LEU A 82 -27.06 15.19 26.97
C LEU A 82 -26.51 15.02 25.55
N GLU A 83 -27.35 15.28 24.57
CA GLU A 83 -26.99 15.14 23.15
C GLU A 83 -27.05 16.48 22.41
N LEU A 84 -26.03 16.79 21.61
CA LEU A 84 -25.99 17.93 20.69
C LEU A 84 -26.06 17.44 19.24
N TRP A 85 -27.11 17.84 18.54
CA TRP A 85 -27.41 17.45 17.16
C TRP A 85 -27.46 18.68 16.27
N CYS A 86 -26.45 18.89 15.46
CA CYS A 86 -26.43 20.04 14.57
C CYS A 86 -26.70 19.64 13.11
N GLU A 87 -27.43 20.51 12.42
CA GLU A 87 -27.64 20.39 10.98
C GLU A 87 -26.32 20.59 10.22
N ILE A 88 -26.24 20.05 9.00
CA ILE A 88 -25.13 20.33 8.10
C ILE A 88 -25.05 21.84 7.86
N GLY A 89 -23.88 22.44 8.10
CA GLY A 89 -23.65 23.87 7.97
C GLY A 89 -23.76 24.65 9.28
N VAL A 90 -23.85 23.97 10.44
CA VAL A 90 -23.58 24.60 11.73
C VAL A 90 -22.08 24.85 11.90
N HIS A 91 -21.73 26.11 12.15
CA HIS A 91 -20.39 26.57 12.43
C HIS A 91 -20.32 27.11 13.86
N ILE A 92 -19.45 26.54 14.68
CA ILE A 92 -19.24 26.94 16.08
C ILE A 92 -17.84 27.53 16.18
N GLU A 93 -17.74 28.75 16.66
CA GLU A 93 -16.49 29.48 16.82
C GLU A 93 -16.37 29.97 18.26
N ASP A 94 -15.14 29.95 18.79
CA ASP A 94 -14.77 30.77 19.95
C ASP A 94 -13.78 31.83 19.46
N SER A 95 -14.27 33.06 19.26
CA SER A 95 -13.43 34.19 18.85
C SER A 95 -12.39 34.59 19.91
N THR A 96 -12.49 34.04 21.12
CA THR A 96 -11.48 34.16 22.17
C THR A 96 -10.63 32.88 22.20
N PRO A 97 -9.29 32.95 22.35
CA PRO A 97 -8.48 31.74 22.50
C PRO A 97 -8.96 30.91 23.70
N GLY A 98 -9.53 29.73 23.43
CA GLY A 98 -10.25 28.89 24.40
C GLY A 98 -10.55 27.50 23.85
N THR A 99 -11.49 26.79 24.48
CA THR A 99 -12.04 25.53 23.95
C THR A 99 -13.42 25.82 23.39
N ALA A 100 -13.66 25.55 22.10
CA ALA A 100 -14.94 25.86 21.47
C ALA A 100 -16.10 25.00 22.03
N LEU A 101 -15.83 23.73 22.31
CA LEU A 101 -16.78 22.85 22.99
C LEU A 101 -16.10 21.95 24.02
N VAL A 102 -16.58 21.99 25.26
CA VAL A 102 -16.26 20.99 26.29
C VAL A 102 -17.38 19.96 26.36
N VAL A 103 -17.03 18.68 26.45
CA VAL A 103 -17.95 17.57 26.72
C VAL A 103 -17.51 16.97 28.05
N SER A 104 -18.09 17.46 29.15
CA SER A 104 -17.70 17.06 30.52
C SER A 104 -18.66 16.10 31.22
N GLY A 105 -19.90 15.97 30.73
CA GLY A 105 -20.85 14.97 31.20
C GLY A 105 -20.59 13.59 30.58
N ASP A 106 -20.94 12.53 31.30
CA ASP A 106 -20.76 11.15 30.83
C ASP A 106 -21.86 10.77 29.82
N HIS A 107 -21.58 9.82 28.93
CA HIS A 107 -22.55 9.32 27.94
C HIS A 107 -23.10 10.39 26.99
N CYS A 108 -22.42 11.53 26.86
CA CYS A 108 -22.83 12.60 25.98
C CYS A 108 -22.64 12.24 24.51
N ARG A 109 -23.42 12.90 23.65
CA ARG A 109 -23.27 12.77 22.19
C ARG A 109 -23.12 14.11 21.50
N VAL A 110 -22.23 14.20 20.53
CA VAL A 110 -22.11 15.35 19.62
C VAL A 110 -22.13 14.86 18.18
N GLN A 111 -23.04 15.41 17.38
CA GLN A 111 -23.25 15.01 15.99
C GLN A 111 -23.31 16.23 15.07
N GLY A 112 -22.44 16.23 14.07
CA GLY A 112 -22.51 17.15 12.94
C GLY A 112 -22.23 18.60 13.30
N ALA A 113 -20.98 19.05 13.27
CA ALA A 113 -20.64 20.47 13.43
C ALA A 113 -19.27 20.77 12.80
N HIS A 114 -19.08 22.01 12.37
CA HIS A 114 -17.77 22.54 12.01
C HIS A 114 -17.31 23.51 13.10
N PHE A 115 -16.12 23.27 13.65
CA PHE A 115 -15.48 24.08 14.69
C PHE A 115 -14.29 24.81 14.09
N GLU A 116 -14.24 26.13 14.26
CA GLU A 116 -13.13 26.97 13.79
C GLU A 116 -12.69 27.94 14.91
N GLY A 117 -11.39 28.21 15.01
CA GLY A 117 -10.87 29.16 15.98
C GLY A 117 -9.34 29.16 16.10
N PRO A 118 -8.64 30.22 15.66
CA PRO A 118 -7.18 30.26 15.73
C PRO A 118 -6.70 30.27 17.18
N GLY A 119 -5.81 29.33 17.52
CA GLY A 119 -5.21 29.26 18.85
C GLY A 119 -6.06 28.55 19.90
N ALA A 120 -7.14 27.87 19.50
CA ALA A 120 -8.08 27.18 20.38
C ALA A 120 -7.93 25.65 20.37
N ILE A 121 -8.58 24.98 21.32
CA ILE A 121 -8.94 23.55 21.22
C ILE A 121 -10.34 23.49 20.61
N ALA A 122 -10.55 22.71 19.55
CA ALA A 122 -11.89 22.64 18.95
C ALA A 122 -12.86 21.92 19.89
N ILE A 123 -12.51 20.72 20.32
CA ILE A 123 -13.33 19.93 21.24
C ILE A 123 -12.46 19.31 22.32
N GLN A 124 -12.86 19.47 23.57
CA GLN A 124 -12.27 18.78 24.71
C GLN A 124 -13.29 17.81 25.32
N VAL A 125 -12.94 16.54 25.45
CA VAL A 125 -13.79 15.49 26.02
C VAL A 125 -13.19 15.04 27.34
N THR A 126 -13.86 15.35 28.44
CA THR A 126 -13.45 14.95 29.80
C THR A 126 -14.43 13.98 30.46
N GLY A 127 -15.66 13.88 29.95
CA GLY A 127 -16.64 12.87 30.37
C GLY A 127 -16.37 11.50 29.75
N ASP A 128 -16.77 10.43 30.43
CA ASP A 128 -16.59 9.06 30.00
C ASP A 128 -17.72 8.59 29.06
N HIS A 129 -17.44 7.56 28.25
CA HIS A 129 -18.41 6.91 27.37
C HIS A 129 -19.12 7.83 26.37
N CYS A 130 -18.45 8.90 25.95
CA CYS A 130 -19.00 9.88 25.01
C CYS A 130 -18.96 9.38 23.56
N SER A 131 -19.80 9.94 22.69
CA SER A 131 -19.81 9.65 21.26
C SER A 131 -19.79 10.92 20.41
N LEU A 132 -18.76 11.06 19.57
CA LEU A 132 -18.56 12.19 18.69
C LEU A 132 -18.56 11.70 17.25
N ALA A 133 -19.40 12.27 16.39
CA ALA A 133 -19.50 11.80 15.00
C ALA A 133 -19.76 12.90 13.96
N THR A 134 -19.13 12.73 12.80
CA THR A 134 -19.31 13.64 11.64
C THR A 134 -18.94 15.09 11.99
N LEU A 135 -17.80 15.27 12.66
CA LEU A 135 -17.32 16.58 13.13
C LEU A 135 -16.12 17.02 12.31
N PHE A 136 -15.98 18.33 12.16
CA PHE A 136 -14.84 18.95 11.49
C PHE A 136 -14.27 20.01 12.42
N ALA A 137 -12.99 19.90 12.78
CA ALA A 137 -12.21 20.94 13.43
C ALA A 137 -11.21 21.54 12.41
N GLU A 138 -11.24 22.85 12.20
CA GLU A 138 -10.36 23.54 11.24
C GLU A 138 -9.65 24.74 11.88
N ASN A 139 -8.39 24.98 11.49
CA ASN A 139 -7.60 26.17 11.89
C ASN A 139 -7.40 26.31 13.41
N VAL A 140 -7.26 25.19 14.13
CA VAL A 140 -7.13 25.14 15.59
C VAL A 140 -5.70 24.82 16.07
N THR A 141 -5.47 24.86 17.38
CA THR A 141 -4.22 24.35 17.99
C THR A 141 -4.29 22.85 18.15
N VAL A 142 -5.37 22.38 18.77
CA VAL A 142 -5.69 20.98 18.97
C VAL A 142 -7.08 20.71 18.40
N GLY A 143 -7.21 19.72 17.52
CA GLY A 143 -8.50 19.31 16.97
C GLY A 143 -9.40 18.73 18.05
N TYR A 144 -8.96 17.61 18.62
CA TYR A 144 -9.68 16.85 19.62
C TYR A 144 -8.74 16.56 20.79
N ASP A 145 -9.09 17.02 21.98
CA ASP A 145 -8.40 16.73 23.25
C ASP A 145 -9.26 15.75 24.07
N ILE A 146 -8.80 14.52 24.25
CA ILE A 146 -9.62 13.37 24.66
C ILE A 146 -9.06 12.79 25.95
N ASP A 147 -9.60 13.26 27.07
CA ASP A 147 -9.27 12.82 28.42
C ASP A 147 -10.21 11.72 28.93
N GLY A 148 -11.44 11.66 28.40
CA GLY A 148 -12.48 10.72 28.80
C GLY A 148 -12.21 9.27 28.37
N THR A 149 -12.64 8.32 29.21
CA THR A 149 -12.52 6.88 28.98
C THR A 149 -13.60 6.36 28.03
N ASP A 150 -13.29 5.33 27.23
CA ASP A 150 -14.27 4.61 26.39
C ASP A 150 -15.08 5.53 25.46
N THR A 151 -14.43 6.59 24.98
CA THR A 151 -15.02 7.55 24.05
C THR A 151 -14.95 7.01 22.63
N LEU A 152 -16.06 7.08 21.88
CA LEU A 152 -16.14 6.75 20.46
C LEU A 152 -16.08 8.02 19.60
N ILE A 153 -15.14 8.07 18.67
CA ILE A 153 -14.98 9.14 17.69
C ILE A 153 -15.04 8.53 16.30
N ASP A 154 -15.98 9.00 15.47
CA ASP A 154 -16.24 8.38 14.17
C ASP A 154 -16.50 9.41 13.06
N HIS A 155 -15.87 9.20 11.89
CA HIS A 155 -15.99 10.10 10.74
C HIS A 155 -15.67 11.57 11.06
N THR A 156 -14.54 11.81 11.72
CA THR A 156 -14.11 13.15 12.14
C THR A 156 -12.89 13.63 11.37
N ILE A 157 -12.75 14.96 11.26
CA ILE A 157 -11.60 15.60 10.63
C ILE A 157 -11.04 16.64 11.59
N SER A 158 -9.71 16.63 11.76
CA SER A 158 -8.92 17.77 12.23
C SER A 158 -8.09 18.24 11.05
N ALA A 159 -8.28 19.49 10.60
CA ALA A 159 -7.50 20.08 9.52
C ALA A 159 -6.84 21.39 9.92
N ALA A 160 -5.64 21.61 9.39
CA ALA A 160 -4.83 22.78 9.66
C ALA A 160 -4.58 23.01 11.17
N HIS A 161 -4.48 21.93 11.97
CA HIS A 161 -4.09 22.05 13.36
C HIS A 161 -2.60 22.40 13.48
N THR A 162 -2.25 23.22 14.48
CA THR A 162 -0.88 23.73 14.65
C THR A 162 -0.05 22.97 15.69
N VAL A 163 -0.67 22.09 16.48
CA VAL A 163 0.03 21.23 17.46
C VAL A 163 -0.37 19.77 17.32
N THR A 164 -1.65 19.41 17.45
CA THR A 164 -2.08 18.01 17.43
C THR A 164 -3.47 17.85 16.85
N GLY A 165 -3.68 16.85 16.00
CA GLY A 165 -5.01 16.55 15.47
C GLY A 165 -5.89 15.92 16.55
N TYR A 166 -5.42 14.80 17.10
CA TYR A 166 -6.08 14.05 18.18
C TYR A 166 -5.07 13.84 19.32
N ASP A 167 -5.26 14.55 20.42
CA ASP A 167 -4.54 14.36 21.68
C ASP A 167 -5.36 13.39 22.54
N ILE A 168 -4.83 12.19 22.79
CA ILE A 168 -5.56 11.06 23.38
C ILE A 168 -4.86 10.71 24.71
N SER A 169 -5.52 11.06 25.80
CA SER A 169 -5.01 10.84 27.16
C SER A 169 -5.86 9.82 27.94
N GLY A 170 -7.12 9.65 27.55
CA GLY A 170 -8.07 8.67 28.11
C GLY A 170 -7.86 7.24 27.59
N PRO A 171 -8.10 6.20 28.42
CA PRO A 171 -8.05 4.81 27.99
C PRO A 171 -9.28 4.38 27.19
N GLN A 172 -9.15 3.27 26.46
CA GLN A 172 -10.25 2.60 25.75
C GLN A 172 -10.94 3.46 24.69
N THR A 173 -10.35 4.57 24.27
CA THR A 173 -10.87 5.41 23.20
C THR A 173 -10.88 4.65 21.89
N ILE A 174 -11.98 4.73 21.15
CA ILE A 174 -12.13 4.16 19.82
C ILE A 174 -12.22 5.32 18.83
N ILE A 175 -11.29 5.40 17.88
CA ILE A 175 -11.29 6.38 16.80
C ILE A 175 -11.35 5.65 15.47
N GLN A 176 -12.35 5.96 14.65
CA GLN A 176 -12.57 5.32 13.35
C GLN A 176 -12.85 6.33 12.25
N HIS A 177 -12.38 6.03 11.03
CA HIS A 177 -12.63 6.85 9.84
C HIS A 177 -12.23 8.33 10.04
N ALA A 178 -11.12 8.55 10.75
CA ALA A 178 -10.68 9.88 11.16
C ALA A 178 -9.52 10.39 10.32
N VAL A 179 -9.50 11.71 10.08
CA VAL A 179 -8.40 12.39 9.37
C VAL A 179 -7.75 13.42 10.27
N ALA A 180 -6.42 13.41 10.32
CA ALA A 180 -5.59 14.43 10.97
C ALA A 180 -4.66 15.08 9.94
N ASN A 181 -4.96 16.31 9.51
CA ASN A 181 -4.18 17.05 8.53
C ASN A 181 -3.54 18.28 9.18
N GLY A 182 -2.24 18.21 9.48
CA GLY A 182 -1.50 19.30 10.13
C GLY A 182 -1.14 20.44 9.19
N VAL A 183 -0.57 21.52 9.72
CA VAL A 183 0.04 22.60 8.91
C VAL A 183 1.53 22.39 8.62
N GLY A 184 2.06 21.19 8.87
CA GLY A 184 3.49 20.91 8.94
C GLY A 184 4.19 21.46 10.20
N GLY A 185 5.52 21.41 10.21
CA GLY A 185 6.32 21.86 11.36
C GLY A 185 6.22 20.93 12.58
N ALA A 186 6.02 21.49 13.78
CA ALA A 186 5.98 20.74 15.03
C ALA A 186 4.57 20.18 15.33
N THR A 187 3.96 19.52 14.35
CA THR A 187 2.59 18.99 14.40
C THR A 187 2.56 17.47 14.53
N ARG A 188 1.56 16.95 15.25
CA ARG A 188 1.26 15.52 15.37
C ARG A 188 -0.12 15.20 14.82
N GLY A 189 -0.28 14.03 14.20
CA GLY A 189 -1.58 13.56 13.72
C GLY A 189 -2.41 13.00 14.87
N PHE A 190 -2.10 11.76 15.25
CA PHE A 190 -2.70 11.04 16.36
C PHE A 190 -1.66 10.82 17.47
N TYR A 191 -1.94 11.35 18.66
CA TYR A 191 -0.98 11.38 19.76
C TYR A 191 -1.57 10.75 21.01
N LEU A 192 -1.16 9.52 21.33
CA LEU A 192 -1.48 8.89 22.60
C LEU A 192 -0.51 9.45 23.64
N SER A 193 -0.96 10.50 24.33
CA SER A 193 -0.10 11.50 24.99
C SER A 193 0.20 11.23 26.46
N ASN A 194 -0.52 10.28 27.07
CA ASN A 194 -0.43 9.94 28.48
C ASN A 194 -0.30 8.43 28.64
N ALA A 195 0.47 7.97 29.64
CA ALA A 195 0.58 6.55 29.99
C ALA A 195 -0.74 5.90 30.45
N ALA A 196 -1.82 6.67 30.56
CA ALA A 196 -3.17 6.15 30.78
C ALA A 196 -3.95 5.88 29.48
N ALA A 197 -3.45 6.29 28.31
CA ALA A 197 -4.05 6.03 27.01
C ALA A 197 -3.78 4.57 26.57
N ASP A 198 -4.33 3.63 27.32
CA ASP A 198 -4.22 2.19 27.14
C ASP A 198 -5.47 1.62 26.46
N TYR A 199 -5.28 0.52 25.73
CA TYR A 199 -6.36 -0.24 25.10
C TYR A 199 -7.24 0.56 24.13
N CYS A 200 -6.70 1.63 23.55
CA CYS A 200 -7.36 2.40 22.51
C CYS A 200 -7.33 1.65 21.17
N LEU A 201 -8.32 1.90 20.33
CA LEU A 201 -8.41 1.40 18.96
C LEU A 201 -8.44 2.58 17.99
N LEU A 202 -7.46 2.64 17.10
CA LEU A 202 -7.47 3.54 15.94
C LEU A 202 -7.62 2.68 14.70
N GLU A 203 -8.69 2.90 13.93
CA GLU A 203 -9.00 2.12 12.73
C GLU A 203 -9.36 3.00 11.54
N ASP A 204 -8.84 2.66 10.36
CA ASP A 204 -9.07 3.41 9.11
C ASP A 204 -8.84 4.93 9.29
N CYS A 205 -7.74 5.25 9.96
CA CYS A 205 -7.34 6.62 10.26
C CYS A 205 -6.25 7.07 9.27
N SER A 206 -6.28 8.34 8.89
CA SER A 206 -5.31 8.94 7.97
C SER A 206 -4.68 10.17 8.57
N SER A 207 -3.34 10.21 8.60
CA SER A 207 -2.56 11.38 8.98
C SER A 207 -1.86 11.99 7.76
N LEU A 208 -1.80 13.32 7.71
CA LEU A 208 -1.19 14.09 6.62
C LEU A 208 -0.51 15.35 7.19
N GLU A 209 0.65 15.72 6.62
CA GLU A 209 1.35 16.97 6.95
C GLU A 209 1.65 17.16 8.46
N ASN A 210 1.85 16.07 9.21
CA ASN A 210 2.21 16.10 10.63
C ASN A 210 3.70 15.84 10.84
N ALA A 211 4.53 16.87 10.64
CA ALA A 211 5.98 16.71 10.52
C ALA A 211 6.72 16.24 11.80
N THR A 212 6.08 16.24 12.98
CA THR A 212 6.67 15.57 14.16
C THR A 212 6.44 14.07 14.09
N ALA A 213 5.19 13.66 13.89
CA ALA A 213 4.79 12.26 13.73
C ALA A 213 3.35 12.22 13.21
N GLY A 214 3.07 11.33 12.26
CA GLY A 214 1.67 11.04 11.94
C GLY A 214 0.96 10.30 13.07
N TYR A 215 1.67 9.36 13.71
CA TYR A 215 1.21 8.63 14.89
C TYR A 215 2.32 8.58 15.94
N GLU A 216 1.99 8.93 17.18
CA GLU A 216 2.90 8.91 18.31
C GLU A 216 2.26 8.25 19.54
N CYS A 217 2.92 7.22 20.08
CA CYS A 217 2.60 6.57 21.35
C CYS A 217 3.71 6.87 22.36
N VAL A 218 3.38 7.55 23.47
CA VAL A 218 4.36 7.87 24.52
C VAL A 218 4.74 6.65 25.35
N VAL A 219 5.78 6.77 26.17
CA VAL A 219 6.19 5.72 27.10
C VAL A 219 5.05 5.39 28.06
N GLY A 220 4.72 4.10 28.18
CA GLY A 220 3.74 3.59 29.12
C GLY A 220 2.33 3.43 28.55
N THR A 221 2.09 3.76 27.27
CA THR A 221 0.83 3.42 26.60
C THR A 221 0.89 2.00 26.07
N ALA A 222 -0.01 1.13 26.52
CA ALA A 222 0.03 -0.30 26.25
C ALA A 222 -1.30 -0.87 25.76
N GLY A 223 -1.22 -1.93 24.96
CA GLY A 223 -2.40 -2.66 24.51
C GLY A 223 -3.24 -1.92 23.47
N ASN A 224 -2.71 -0.84 22.88
CA ASN A 224 -3.39 -0.11 21.84
C ASN A 224 -3.33 -0.88 20.51
N MET A 225 -4.36 -0.72 19.69
CA MET A 225 -4.45 -1.31 18.35
C MET A 225 -4.60 -0.20 17.32
N LEU A 226 -3.65 -0.15 16.38
CA LEU A 226 -3.70 0.75 15.23
C LEU A 226 -3.81 -0.13 13.97
N ARG A 227 -4.97 -0.12 13.34
CA ARG A 227 -5.30 -1.01 12.22
C ARG A 227 -5.73 -0.23 10.99
N GLU A 228 -5.20 -0.59 9.82
CA GLU A 228 -5.56 0.06 8.55
C GLU A 228 -5.32 1.58 8.61
N CYS A 229 -4.34 1.99 9.40
CA CYS A 229 -3.96 3.38 9.56
C CYS A 229 -2.89 3.76 8.52
N VAL A 230 -2.95 4.99 8.03
CA VAL A 230 -2.01 5.52 7.04
C VAL A 230 -1.39 6.80 7.55
N SER A 231 -0.07 6.92 7.43
CA SER A 231 0.67 8.18 7.45
C SER A 231 0.99 8.57 6.02
N GLY A 232 0.46 9.72 5.60
CA GLY A 232 0.62 10.22 4.24
C GLY A 232 1.79 11.19 4.11
N VAL A 233 1.85 11.85 2.96
CA VAL A 233 2.96 12.73 2.59
C VAL A 233 3.15 13.85 3.62
N GLY A 234 4.40 14.06 4.03
CA GLY A 234 4.77 15.16 4.92
C GLY A 234 4.55 14.86 6.41
N ASP A 235 4.12 13.65 6.75
CA ASP A 235 4.18 13.15 8.12
C ASP A 235 5.63 12.86 8.55
N GLY A 236 5.93 13.12 9.82
CA GLY A 236 7.11 12.57 10.47
C GLY A 236 6.97 11.07 10.72
N ASP A 237 8.07 10.46 11.15
CA ASP A 237 8.11 9.03 11.42
C ASP A 237 7.04 8.59 12.43
N ARG A 238 6.59 7.33 12.29
CA ARG A 238 5.84 6.68 13.35
C ARG A 238 6.71 6.61 14.61
N ILE A 239 6.20 7.10 15.72
CA ILE A 239 6.85 7.02 17.03
C ILE A 239 6.06 6.05 17.92
N ASP A 240 6.70 4.98 18.36
CA ASP A 240 6.13 4.04 19.33
C ASP A 240 7.15 3.78 20.43
N LEU A 241 6.97 4.43 21.58
CA LEU A 241 7.90 4.37 22.70
C LEU A 241 7.57 3.25 23.71
N ASP A 242 6.49 2.50 23.49
CA ASP A 242 6.11 1.33 24.28
C ASP A 242 6.01 0.08 23.39
N PRO A 243 6.67 -1.03 23.73
CA PRO A 243 6.68 -2.22 22.87
C PRO A 243 5.35 -2.99 22.83
N ASN A 244 4.33 -2.59 23.60
CA ASN A 244 3.08 -3.35 23.76
C ASN A 244 1.91 -2.83 22.91
N ASN A 245 2.18 -1.99 21.92
CA ASN A 245 1.17 -1.55 20.96
C ASN A 245 1.18 -2.43 19.70
N PHE A 246 0.02 -2.65 19.10
CA PHE A 246 -0.15 -3.50 17.92
C PHE A 246 -0.49 -2.68 16.68
N TRP A 247 0.29 -2.88 15.62
CA TRP A 247 0.14 -2.18 14.35
C TRP A 247 -0.19 -3.19 13.24
N ALA A 248 -1.40 -3.15 12.71
CA ALA A 248 -1.86 -4.03 11.64
C ALA A 248 -2.15 -3.25 10.36
N ASN A 249 -1.59 -3.67 9.23
CA ASN A 249 -1.78 -3.00 7.94
C ASN A 249 -1.49 -1.49 7.99
N TYR A 250 -0.51 -1.09 8.80
CA TYR A 250 -0.05 0.29 8.88
C TYR A 250 0.81 0.63 7.66
N VAL A 251 0.56 1.78 7.04
CA VAL A 251 1.31 2.26 5.87
C VAL A 251 1.92 3.62 6.21
N GLN A 252 3.25 3.74 6.19
CA GLN A 252 3.94 5.02 6.37
C GLN A 252 4.54 5.46 5.04
N GLU A 253 3.99 6.53 4.48
CA GLU A 253 4.20 7.06 3.15
C GLU A 253 4.02 5.99 2.04
N MET A 254 3.50 6.40 0.89
CA MET A 254 3.74 5.62 -0.34
C MET A 254 5.20 5.85 -0.73
N GLU A 255 6.14 5.40 0.10
CA GLU A 255 7.48 5.19 -0.39
C GLU A 255 7.37 4.21 -1.54
N THR A 256 7.75 4.67 -2.72
CA THR A 256 8.34 3.83 -3.74
C THR A 256 9.26 2.82 -3.07
N GLU A 257 8.80 1.58 -2.95
CA GLU A 257 9.58 0.38 -2.60
C GLU A 257 10.17 0.34 -1.18
N HIS A 258 9.32 0.23 -0.15
CA HIS A 258 9.78 -0.25 1.16
C HIS A 258 9.92 -1.79 1.15
N ASN A 259 11.17 -2.25 1.01
CA ASN A 259 11.61 -3.62 1.18
C ASN A 259 11.41 -4.07 2.63
N GLU A 260 10.26 -4.65 2.98
CA GLU A 260 10.04 -5.16 4.34
C GLU A 260 10.97 -6.33 4.67
N HIS A 261 11.75 -6.07 5.72
CA HIS A 261 12.74 -6.92 6.32
C HIS A 261 12.08 -7.87 7.35
N VAL A 262 11.14 -8.73 6.95
CA VAL A 262 10.61 -9.78 7.86
C VAL A 262 10.37 -11.10 7.12
N TYR A 263 11.45 -11.83 6.91
CA TYR A 263 11.44 -13.28 7.09
C TYR A 263 12.52 -13.59 8.12
N PRO A 264 12.35 -14.57 9.03
CA PRO A 264 13.45 -15.02 9.88
C PRO A 264 14.65 -15.28 8.97
N VAL A 265 15.83 -14.84 9.41
CA VAL A 265 17.11 -15.16 8.76
C VAL A 265 17.02 -16.64 8.36
N PRO A 266 17.10 -16.97 7.06
CA PRO A 266 16.94 -18.35 6.64
C PRO A 266 17.90 -19.23 7.44
N ASP A 267 17.40 -20.32 8.01
CA ASP A 267 18.17 -21.25 8.86
C ASP A 267 19.39 -21.86 8.13
N GLY A 268 19.54 -21.57 6.84
CA GLY A 268 20.81 -21.40 6.17
C GLY A 268 20.65 -20.50 4.95
N GLU A 269 21.49 -19.46 4.81
CA GLU A 269 21.87 -19.01 3.48
C GLU A 269 22.55 -20.21 2.81
N GLY A 270 21.85 -20.89 1.90
CA GLY A 270 22.47 -21.92 1.08
C GLY A 270 23.76 -21.34 0.49
N THR A 271 24.86 -22.10 0.54
CA THR A 271 26.19 -21.65 0.10
C THR A 271 26.06 -20.85 -1.18
N ALA A 272 26.44 -19.57 -1.15
CA ALA A 272 26.32 -18.68 -2.30
C ALA A 272 26.85 -19.41 -3.54
N GLY A 273 25.98 -19.58 -4.54
CA GLY A 273 26.40 -20.10 -5.84
C GLY A 273 27.52 -19.23 -6.40
N ALA A 274 28.31 -19.77 -7.33
CA ALA A 274 29.33 -18.98 -8.01
C ALA A 274 28.69 -17.71 -8.62
N ALA A 275 29.38 -16.57 -8.51
CA ALA A 275 28.94 -15.32 -9.10
C ALA A 275 28.66 -15.50 -10.59
N VAL A 276 27.55 -14.92 -11.03
CA VAL A 276 27.05 -15.03 -12.40
C VAL A 276 27.42 -13.75 -13.14
N GLU A 277 28.36 -13.85 -14.09
CA GLU A 277 28.83 -12.73 -14.90
C GLU A 277 27.92 -12.53 -16.11
N VAL A 278 27.17 -11.43 -16.14
CA VAL A 278 26.32 -11.08 -17.29
C VAL A 278 27.09 -10.09 -18.19
N ASN A 279 27.46 -10.53 -19.40
CA ASN A 279 27.99 -9.63 -20.42
C ASN A 279 26.83 -9.03 -21.23
N ALA A 280 26.75 -7.70 -21.23
CA ALA A 280 25.71 -6.95 -21.93
C ALA A 280 25.96 -6.78 -23.44
N ASP A 281 27.02 -7.38 -24.00
CA ASP A 281 27.39 -7.16 -25.40
C ASP A 281 26.57 -8.03 -26.34
N ALA A 282 25.91 -7.35 -27.28
CA ALA A 282 25.15 -7.92 -28.37
C ALA A 282 26.07 -8.38 -29.49
N GLU A 283 26.79 -9.48 -29.30
CA GLU A 283 27.28 -10.20 -30.47
C GLU A 283 26.06 -10.91 -31.12
N ASP A 284 25.98 -10.87 -32.43
CA ASP A 284 25.16 -11.77 -33.25
C ASP A 284 26.18 -12.43 -34.20
N GLU A 285 26.08 -13.74 -34.40
CA GLU A 285 27.10 -14.55 -35.07
C GLU A 285 27.46 -14.01 -36.46
N THR A 286 26.52 -13.35 -37.15
CA THR A 286 26.74 -12.80 -38.50
C THR A 286 26.81 -11.27 -38.59
N HIS A 287 26.24 -10.53 -37.64
CA HIS A 287 26.08 -9.07 -37.77
C HIS A 287 27.10 -8.25 -36.95
N GLY A 288 27.93 -8.90 -36.12
CA GLY A 288 28.87 -8.23 -35.23
C GLY A 288 28.15 -7.42 -34.13
N ALA A 289 28.93 -6.69 -33.32
CA ALA A 289 28.38 -5.94 -32.19
C ALA A 289 27.32 -4.91 -32.62
N ALA A 290 26.07 -5.09 -32.16
CA ALA A 290 25.02 -4.08 -32.34
C ALA A 290 25.26 -2.93 -31.33
N THR A 291 25.54 -1.72 -31.83
CA THR A 291 25.93 -0.56 -31.00
C THR A 291 24.74 0.19 -30.37
N THR A 292 23.58 -0.43 -30.24
CA THR A 292 22.32 0.24 -29.88
C THR A 292 21.77 -0.17 -28.51
N GLN A 293 21.12 0.79 -27.86
CA GLN A 293 20.93 0.87 -26.40
C GLN A 293 19.77 0.05 -25.82
N ASN A 294 18.97 -0.63 -26.65
CA ASN A 294 17.74 -1.32 -26.22
C ASN A 294 17.76 -2.81 -26.56
N TYR A 295 18.85 -3.48 -26.21
CA TYR A 295 19.06 -4.90 -26.49
C TYR A 295 19.04 -5.73 -25.21
N TRP A 296 18.18 -6.75 -25.16
CA TRP A 296 18.26 -7.79 -24.13
C TRP A 296 19.52 -8.62 -24.38
N GLY A 297 20.50 -8.46 -23.49
CA GLY A 297 21.73 -9.23 -23.43
C GLY A 297 21.49 -10.73 -23.33
N GLU A 298 22.57 -11.48 -23.41
CA GLU A 298 22.51 -12.94 -23.34
C GLU A 298 21.89 -13.38 -22.00
N PRO A 299 20.95 -14.33 -22.02
CA PRO A 299 20.42 -14.85 -20.78
C PRO A 299 21.52 -15.62 -20.04
N THR A 300 21.59 -15.43 -18.73
CA THR A 300 22.53 -16.14 -17.88
C THR A 300 21.78 -16.97 -16.86
N VAL A 301 22.12 -18.25 -16.77
CA VAL A 301 21.51 -19.16 -15.81
C VAL A 301 22.12 -18.90 -14.43
N VAL A 302 21.30 -18.39 -13.52
CA VAL A 302 21.72 -18.08 -12.14
C VAL A 302 21.68 -19.30 -11.25
N LEU A 303 20.70 -20.18 -11.48
CA LEU A 303 20.60 -21.45 -10.77
C LEU A 303 20.22 -22.57 -11.72
N GLN A 304 21.09 -23.56 -11.77
CA GLN A 304 20.89 -24.80 -12.52
C GLN A 304 20.02 -25.78 -11.72
N PRO A 305 19.20 -26.60 -12.39
CA PRO A 305 18.21 -27.51 -11.78
C PRO A 305 18.85 -28.69 -11.05
N ALA A 306 20.11 -29.00 -11.33
CA ALA A 306 20.78 -30.17 -10.76
C ALA A 306 21.14 -30.01 -9.28
N ILE A 307 20.95 -28.82 -8.70
CA ILE A 307 21.38 -28.52 -7.33
C ILE A 307 20.30 -28.93 -6.31
N LEU A 308 19.01 -28.91 -6.67
CA LEU A 308 17.92 -29.07 -5.70
C LEU A 308 16.93 -30.15 -6.14
N THR A 309 17.02 -31.36 -5.60
CA THR A 309 16.08 -32.46 -5.91
C THR A 309 14.72 -32.32 -5.21
N LEU A 310 14.59 -31.34 -4.31
CA LEU A 310 13.40 -31.07 -3.51
C LEU A 310 12.76 -29.75 -3.97
N ALA A 311 11.48 -29.58 -3.66
CA ALA A 311 10.85 -28.27 -3.78
C ALA A 311 11.59 -27.26 -2.90
N TRP A 312 11.66 -26.02 -3.36
CA TRP A 312 12.34 -24.92 -2.70
C TRP A 312 11.53 -23.63 -2.92
N THR A 313 11.94 -22.55 -2.29
CA THR A 313 11.28 -21.25 -2.39
C THR A 313 12.25 -20.19 -2.84
N TRP A 314 11.93 -19.49 -3.92
CA TRP A 314 12.66 -18.32 -4.35
C TRP A 314 12.11 -17.09 -3.62
N ILE A 315 12.95 -16.44 -2.83
CA ILE A 315 12.58 -15.33 -1.93
C ILE A 315 13.05 -13.99 -2.50
N GLY A 316 14.11 -13.98 -3.29
CA GLY A 316 14.67 -12.73 -3.81
C GLY A 316 15.97 -12.91 -4.58
N MET A 317 16.66 -11.80 -4.83
CA MET A 317 17.94 -11.77 -5.51
C MET A 317 18.78 -10.58 -5.04
N ASN A 318 20.05 -10.82 -4.74
CA ASN A 318 21.06 -9.79 -4.53
C ASN A 318 21.74 -9.50 -5.86
N ILE A 319 22.01 -8.22 -6.12
CA ILE A 319 22.64 -7.76 -7.35
C ILE A 319 23.73 -6.78 -6.96
N PHE A 320 24.93 -7.00 -7.49
CA PHE A 320 26.13 -6.23 -7.18
C PHE A 320 26.66 -5.62 -8.47
N ALA A 321 26.70 -4.30 -8.56
CA ALA A 321 27.39 -3.65 -9.66
C ALA A 321 28.88 -3.99 -9.61
N THR A 322 29.46 -4.40 -10.73
CA THR A 322 30.92 -4.49 -10.89
C THR A 322 31.47 -3.39 -11.79
N THR A 323 30.58 -2.63 -12.44
CA THR A 323 30.90 -1.45 -13.25
C THR A 323 30.14 -0.21 -12.78
N THR A 324 30.82 0.95 -12.73
CA THR A 324 30.25 2.25 -12.33
C THR A 324 29.51 2.95 -13.46
N GLY A 325 28.50 3.77 -13.13
CA GLY A 325 27.85 4.71 -14.04
C GLY A 325 26.94 4.01 -15.06
N LYS A 326 26.27 2.93 -14.64
CA LYS A 326 25.45 2.09 -15.51
C LYS A 326 24.04 1.96 -14.98
N GLU A 327 23.09 1.90 -15.89
CA GLU A 327 21.71 1.54 -15.60
C GLU A 327 21.45 0.18 -16.22
N PHE A 328 20.92 -0.74 -15.43
CA PHE A 328 20.59 -2.09 -15.83
C PHE A 328 19.09 -2.28 -15.71
N ARG A 329 18.46 -2.82 -16.74
CA ARG A 329 17.08 -3.30 -16.66
C ARG A 329 17.08 -4.80 -16.87
N SER A 330 16.57 -5.56 -15.93
CA SER A 330 16.71 -7.00 -16.00
C SER A 330 15.38 -7.72 -15.85
N LEU A 331 15.34 -8.92 -16.39
CA LEU A 331 14.24 -9.86 -16.26
C LEU A 331 14.78 -11.16 -15.69
N ALA A 332 14.25 -11.57 -14.55
CA ALA A 332 14.51 -12.87 -13.97
C ALA A 332 13.34 -13.81 -14.27
N TYR A 333 13.62 -15.01 -14.76
CA TYR A 333 12.64 -16.02 -15.11
C TYR A 333 12.88 -17.32 -14.39
N LYS A 334 11.78 -17.98 -14.05
CA LYS A 334 11.76 -19.40 -13.72
C LYS A 334 11.99 -20.22 -14.99
N ILE A 335 12.78 -21.29 -14.91
CA ILE A 335 12.94 -22.28 -15.98
C ILE A 335 12.32 -23.59 -15.49
N ASP A 336 11.37 -24.15 -16.24
CA ASP A 336 10.78 -25.45 -15.94
C ASP A 336 11.51 -26.54 -16.73
N TYR A 337 12.46 -27.24 -16.08
CA TYR A 337 13.20 -28.31 -16.76
C TYR A 337 12.38 -29.59 -16.93
N SER A 338 11.21 -29.71 -16.29
CA SER A 338 10.29 -30.82 -16.54
C SER A 338 9.57 -30.65 -17.88
N ARG A 339 9.33 -29.40 -18.31
CA ARG A 339 8.71 -29.03 -19.58
C ARG A 339 9.77 -28.67 -20.62
N ARG A 340 10.43 -29.69 -21.16
CA ARG A 340 11.49 -29.53 -22.18
C ARG A 340 11.35 -30.50 -23.34
N SER A 341 11.86 -30.10 -24.51
CA SER A 341 12.03 -31.00 -25.64
C SER A 341 13.39 -30.80 -26.31
N ALA A 342 14.07 -31.91 -26.59
CA ALA A 342 15.29 -31.90 -27.41
C ALA A 342 14.97 -31.62 -28.88
N ARG A 343 15.97 -31.19 -29.65
CA ARG A 343 15.91 -31.18 -31.12
C ARG A 343 15.69 -32.59 -31.65
N ASN A 344 14.86 -32.72 -32.67
CA ASN A 344 14.65 -33.97 -33.41
C ASN A 344 15.49 -34.01 -34.70
N ALA A 345 15.43 -35.10 -35.48
CA ALA A 345 16.10 -35.24 -36.77
C ALA A 345 15.52 -34.36 -37.91
N GLY A 346 14.84 -33.25 -37.57
CA GLY A 346 14.29 -32.32 -38.54
C GLY A 346 15.34 -31.36 -39.07
N ASN A 347 15.04 -30.06 -39.03
CA ASN A 347 15.97 -29.02 -39.42
C ASN A 347 17.05 -28.76 -38.36
N ALA A 348 18.16 -28.19 -38.83
CA ALA A 348 19.19 -27.63 -37.97
C ALA A 348 18.66 -26.34 -37.33
N TRP A 349 18.93 -26.14 -36.05
CA TRP A 349 18.63 -24.91 -35.30
C TRP A 349 19.74 -23.89 -35.53
N ASP A 350 19.75 -23.36 -36.75
CA ASP A 350 20.76 -22.42 -37.21
C ASP A 350 20.29 -20.98 -37.03
N GLU A 351 21.21 -20.01 -37.13
CA GLU A 351 20.84 -18.59 -37.08
C GLU A 351 19.79 -18.25 -38.16
N GLY A 352 18.77 -17.48 -37.76
CA GLY A 352 17.66 -17.03 -38.60
C GLY A 352 16.51 -18.04 -38.69
N GLU A 353 16.72 -19.27 -38.19
CA GLU A 353 15.74 -20.33 -38.29
C GLU A 353 14.53 -20.06 -37.40
N THR A 354 13.33 -20.16 -37.99
CA THR A 354 12.05 -19.87 -37.30
C THR A 354 11.31 -21.15 -36.93
N ASP A 355 11.32 -22.17 -37.78
CA ASP A 355 10.57 -23.41 -37.54
C ASP A 355 11.46 -24.47 -36.88
N LEU A 356 11.45 -24.58 -35.56
CA LEU A 356 12.33 -25.51 -34.85
C LEU A 356 11.68 -26.88 -34.70
N THR A 357 12.30 -27.92 -35.27
CA THR A 357 11.81 -29.30 -35.09
C THR A 357 12.28 -29.88 -33.77
N VAL A 358 11.36 -30.07 -32.84
CA VAL A 358 11.57 -30.67 -31.51
C VAL A 358 11.07 -32.12 -31.45
N ALA A 359 11.51 -32.89 -30.47
CA ALA A 359 11.05 -34.26 -30.24
C ALA A 359 9.57 -34.33 -29.82
N ASP A 360 9.11 -33.40 -28.99
CA ASP A 360 7.72 -33.27 -28.55
C ASP A 360 7.30 -31.79 -28.53
N GLY A 361 6.58 -31.36 -29.56
CA GLY A 361 6.05 -30.00 -29.65
C GLY A 361 4.83 -29.75 -28.77
N SER A 362 4.16 -30.80 -28.26
CA SER A 362 2.93 -30.64 -27.46
C SER A 362 3.18 -29.99 -26.10
N ILE A 363 4.45 -29.91 -25.68
CA ILE A 363 4.90 -29.22 -24.47
C ILE A 363 4.69 -27.70 -24.59
N PHE A 364 4.74 -27.15 -25.81
CA PHE A 364 4.72 -25.72 -26.08
C PHE A 364 3.38 -25.25 -26.66
N GLN A 365 3.13 -23.96 -26.53
CA GLN A 365 1.93 -23.26 -26.95
C GLN A 365 2.31 -21.90 -27.55
N THR A 366 1.42 -21.35 -28.38
CA THR A 366 1.56 -19.97 -28.85
C THR A 366 1.68 -19.02 -27.66
N ASP A 367 2.54 -18.02 -27.81
CA ASP A 367 2.89 -16.98 -26.83
C ASP A 367 3.77 -17.39 -25.65
N ASP A 368 4.21 -18.65 -25.58
CA ASP A 368 5.23 -19.04 -24.61
C ASP A 368 6.55 -18.31 -24.82
N LEU A 369 7.28 -18.05 -23.72
CA LEU A 369 8.71 -17.81 -23.80
C LEU A 369 9.44 -19.12 -23.54
N VAL A 370 10.39 -19.44 -24.41
CA VAL A 370 11.23 -20.63 -24.32
C VAL A 370 12.69 -20.25 -24.31
N TRP A 371 13.50 -21.01 -23.58
CA TRP A 371 14.95 -20.91 -23.57
C TRP A 371 15.53 -22.03 -24.43
N VAL A 372 16.23 -21.66 -25.50
CA VAL A 372 16.92 -22.57 -26.41
C VAL A 372 18.37 -22.65 -25.98
N TYR A 373 18.79 -23.85 -25.60
CA TYR A 373 20.13 -24.14 -25.08
C TYR A 373 20.82 -25.15 -25.98
N SER A 374 22.14 -25.01 -26.13
CA SER A 374 22.97 -26.10 -26.66
C SER A 374 24.34 -26.12 -26.00
N THR A 375 25.09 -27.21 -26.17
CA THR A 375 26.49 -27.27 -25.71
C THR A 375 27.42 -26.34 -26.47
N TYR A 376 26.98 -25.81 -27.61
CA TYR A 376 27.73 -24.81 -28.38
C TYR A 376 27.43 -23.39 -27.89
N LYS A 377 26.17 -23.08 -27.58
CA LYS A 377 25.76 -21.81 -26.97
C LYS A 377 25.16 -22.08 -25.59
N THR A 378 26.04 -22.10 -24.58
CA THR A 378 25.71 -22.52 -23.21
C THR A 378 24.84 -21.53 -22.44
N ASP A 379 24.94 -20.24 -22.78
CA ASP A 379 24.07 -19.20 -22.23
C ASP A 379 22.65 -19.29 -22.83
N GLY A 380 22.56 -19.83 -24.04
CA GLY A 380 21.33 -20.04 -24.77
C GLY A 380 20.69 -18.74 -25.28
N GLU A 381 19.42 -18.81 -25.65
CA GLU A 381 18.64 -17.67 -26.12
C GLU A 381 17.18 -17.79 -25.66
N ILE A 382 16.54 -16.67 -25.29
CA ILE A 382 15.09 -16.63 -25.08
C ILE A 382 14.39 -16.16 -26.36
N VAL A 383 13.45 -16.97 -26.82
CA VAL A 383 12.58 -16.67 -27.96
C VAL A 383 11.12 -16.86 -27.59
N LYS A 384 10.22 -16.26 -28.37
CA LYS A 384 8.78 -16.40 -28.20
C LYS A 384 8.23 -17.42 -29.19
N VAL A 385 7.38 -18.34 -28.74
CA VAL A 385 6.67 -19.28 -29.61
C VAL A 385 5.53 -18.55 -30.32
N SER A 386 5.55 -18.52 -31.65
CA SER A 386 4.44 -17.96 -32.44
C SER A 386 3.38 -18.99 -32.81
N SER A 387 3.79 -20.23 -33.07
CA SER A 387 2.88 -21.32 -33.41
C SER A 387 3.49 -22.68 -33.13
N VAL A 388 2.62 -23.69 -32.95
CA VAL A 388 3.01 -25.08 -32.75
C VAL A 388 2.20 -25.97 -33.69
N ALA A 389 2.87 -26.80 -34.48
CA ALA A 389 2.28 -27.73 -35.43
C ALA A 389 2.97 -29.10 -35.36
N GLY A 390 2.44 -30.00 -34.52
CA GLY A 390 3.06 -31.31 -34.27
C GLY A 390 4.45 -31.13 -33.63
N PRO A 391 5.53 -31.68 -34.23
CA PRO A 391 6.89 -31.49 -33.72
C PRO A 391 7.53 -30.15 -34.11
N ILE A 392 6.85 -29.32 -34.90
CA ILE A 392 7.40 -28.03 -35.37
C ILE A 392 6.93 -26.93 -34.41
N VAL A 393 7.88 -26.21 -33.83
CA VAL A 393 7.65 -25.03 -32.97
C VAL A 393 8.20 -23.82 -33.71
N THR A 394 7.31 -22.97 -34.22
CA THR A 394 7.71 -21.72 -34.85
C THR A 394 8.02 -20.68 -33.77
N VAL A 395 9.20 -20.08 -33.84
CA VAL A 395 9.68 -19.06 -32.90
C VAL A 395 9.89 -17.72 -33.58
N VAL A 396 9.74 -16.67 -32.81
CA VAL A 396 10.03 -15.30 -33.19
C VAL A 396 10.84 -14.63 -32.10
N ARG A 397 11.77 -13.76 -32.48
CA ARG A 397 12.44 -12.89 -31.52
C ARG A 397 11.42 -11.90 -30.97
N GLU A 398 11.63 -11.45 -29.73
CA GLU A 398 10.94 -10.25 -29.26
C GLU A 398 11.27 -9.11 -30.23
N THR A 399 10.24 -8.36 -30.64
CA THR A 399 10.37 -7.33 -31.68
C THR A 399 11.49 -6.37 -31.31
N SER A 400 12.58 -6.41 -32.06
CA SER A 400 13.64 -5.43 -31.92
C SER A 400 13.12 -4.09 -32.43
N GLN A 401 13.53 -2.99 -31.82
CA GLN A 401 13.15 -1.64 -32.24
C GLN A 401 13.78 -1.24 -33.60
N PHE A 402 14.52 -2.15 -34.26
CA PHE A 402 15.48 -1.81 -35.33
C PHE A 402 14.98 -1.97 -36.76
N GLY A 403 13.69 -2.18 -37.00
CA GLY A 403 13.08 -2.07 -38.34
C GLY A 403 13.54 -3.09 -39.39
N ALA A 404 14.57 -3.90 -39.11
CA ALA A 404 14.88 -5.12 -39.81
C ALA A 404 14.17 -6.29 -39.11
N PRO A 405 13.49 -7.18 -39.84
CA PRO A 405 12.84 -8.34 -39.26
C PRO A 405 13.93 -9.34 -38.84
N ASN A 406 14.43 -9.19 -37.61
CA ASN A 406 15.25 -10.23 -36.99
C ASN A 406 14.31 -11.40 -36.64
N THR A 407 14.13 -12.33 -37.59
CA THR A 407 13.30 -13.53 -37.41
C THR A 407 14.15 -14.70 -36.93
N GLY A 408 13.55 -15.62 -36.17
CA GLY A 408 14.18 -16.88 -35.79
C GLY A 408 15.30 -16.76 -34.74
N LEU A 409 16.17 -17.77 -34.66
CA LEU A 409 17.28 -17.83 -33.70
C LEU A 409 18.38 -16.82 -34.02
N ARG A 410 19.06 -16.31 -32.99
CA ARG A 410 20.24 -15.41 -33.08
C ARG A 410 21.55 -16.15 -33.23
N TRP A 411 21.61 -17.39 -32.74
CA TRP A 411 22.84 -18.17 -32.71
C TRP A 411 22.63 -19.49 -33.43
N ASN A 412 23.71 -20.04 -34.00
CA ASN A 412 23.71 -21.46 -34.27
C ASN A 412 23.64 -22.22 -32.96
N HIS A 413 22.62 -23.05 -32.80
CA HIS A 413 22.55 -24.01 -31.71
C HIS A 413 22.96 -25.42 -32.17
N THR A 414 23.06 -25.65 -33.48
CA THR A 414 23.42 -26.93 -34.07
C THR A 414 24.91 -27.22 -34.02
N ILE A 415 25.25 -28.40 -33.49
CA ILE A 415 26.54 -29.08 -33.80
C ILE A 415 26.32 -30.41 -34.55
N ASN A 416 25.09 -30.62 -35.04
CA ASN A 416 24.61 -31.87 -35.61
C ASN A 416 24.69 -33.06 -34.63
N ALA A 417 24.65 -32.81 -33.31
CA ALA A 417 24.65 -33.85 -32.28
C ALA A 417 23.29 -33.90 -31.57
N ALA A 418 22.38 -34.72 -32.10
CA ALA A 418 21.03 -34.86 -31.57
C ALA A 418 21.03 -35.12 -30.05
N GLY A 419 20.20 -34.36 -29.32
CA GLY A 419 20.05 -34.46 -27.86
C GLY A 419 20.90 -33.46 -27.07
N THR A 420 21.75 -32.67 -27.72
CA THR A 420 22.51 -31.59 -27.06
C THR A 420 21.82 -30.24 -27.16
N GLU A 421 20.91 -30.08 -28.12
CA GLU A 421 20.08 -28.91 -28.32
C GLU A 421 18.70 -29.12 -27.67
N ILE A 422 18.34 -28.27 -26.71
CA ILE A 422 17.16 -28.44 -25.88
C ILE A 422 16.39 -27.12 -25.80
N MET A 423 15.07 -27.21 -25.92
CA MET A 423 14.15 -26.10 -25.69
C MET A 423 13.44 -26.32 -24.35
N TYR A 424 13.47 -25.32 -23.49
CA TYR A 424 12.85 -25.31 -22.16
C TYR A 424 11.73 -24.30 -22.08
N LEU A 425 10.64 -24.61 -21.37
CA LEU A 425 9.64 -23.61 -21.03
C LEU A 425 10.17 -22.66 -19.95
N VAL A 426 10.02 -21.37 -20.20
CA VAL A 426 10.41 -20.29 -19.27
C VAL A 426 9.17 -19.55 -18.77
N ARG A 427 8.23 -19.26 -19.67
CA ARG A 427 6.96 -18.63 -19.33
C ARG A 427 5.85 -19.23 -20.16
N ARG A 428 4.76 -19.63 -19.51
CA ARG A 428 3.51 -19.96 -20.20
C ARG A 428 2.62 -18.74 -20.32
N ALA A 429 2.12 -18.48 -21.53
CA ALA A 429 1.06 -17.49 -21.71
C ALA A 429 -0.19 -17.88 -20.91
N GLY A 430 -0.68 -16.98 -20.06
CA GLY A 430 -1.90 -17.18 -19.28
C GLY A 430 -1.76 -17.95 -17.96
N GLU A 431 -0.58 -18.46 -17.61
CA GLU A 431 -0.31 -19.01 -16.27
C GLU A 431 0.32 -17.94 -15.35
N GLN A 432 -0.24 -17.74 -14.15
CA GLN A 432 0.30 -16.82 -13.14
C GLN A 432 1.66 -17.27 -12.55
N MET A 433 2.01 -18.55 -12.67
CA MET A 433 3.14 -19.14 -11.93
C MET A 433 4.52 -18.96 -12.59
N SER A 434 4.63 -18.22 -13.69
CA SER A 434 5.88 -18.04 -14.45
C SER A 434 6.14 -16.58 -14.86
N GLU A 435 5.75 -15.62 -14.02
CA GLU A 435 5.98 -14.21 -14.30
C GLU A 435 7.49 -13.91 -14.30
N GLY A 436 7.93 -13.17 -15.32
CA GLY A 436 9.26 -12.60 -15.33
C GLY A 436 9.30 -11.40 -14.40
N TYR A 437 10.30 -11.34 -13.53
CA TYR A 437 10.44 -10.25 -12.57
C TYR A 437 11.26 -9.14 -13.20
N PHE A 438 10.67 -7.96 -13.33
CA PHE A 438 11.31 -6.78 -13.89
C PHE A 438 11.93 -5.93 -12.79
N PHE A 439 13.13 -5.42 -13.03
CA PHE A 439 13.76 -4.48 -12.13
C PHE A 439 14.76 -3.58 -12.83
N ASP A 440 14.88 -2.38 -12.30
CA ASP A 440 15.84 -1.36 -12.71
C ASP A 440 16.89 -1.16 -11.61
N PHE A 441 18.16 -1.11 -12.01
CA PHE A 441 19.28 -0.94 -11.10
C PHE A 441 20.27 0.08 -11.65
N GLY A 442 20.35 1.24 -11.00
CA GLY A 442 21.34 2.28 -11.29
C GLY A 442 22.57 2.12 -10.40
N ALA A 443 23.71 1.77 -10.99
CA ALA A 443 24.98 1.66 -10.32
C ALA A 443 25.78 2.97 -10.45
N ALA A 444 25.85 3.78 -9.39
CA ALA A 444 26.76 4.91 -9.29
C ALA A 444 28.21 4.47 -9.01
N GLY A 445 28.39 3.39 -8.24
CA GLY A 445 29.66 2.80 -7.84
C GLY A 445 29.82 1.32 -8.20
N ALA A 446 31.06 0.81 -8.23
CA ALA A 446 31.41 -0.57 -8.63
C ALA A 446 31.22 -1.57 -7.48
N ARG A 447 30.40 -1.19 -6.51
CA ARG A 447 30.03 -1.94 -5.30
C ARG A 447 28.61 -1.59 -4.86
N ASP A 448 27.87 -0.85 -5.68
CA ASP A 448 26.48 -0.59 -5.40
C ASP A 448 25.75 -1.93 -5.43
N MET A 449 24.80 -2.07 -4.52
CA MET A 449 24.06 -3.29 -4.35
C MET A 449 22.58 -2.94 -4.27
N ILE A 450 21.77 -3.73 -4.95
CA ILE A 450 20.33 -3.78 -4.72
C ILE A 450 19.97 -5.18 -4.23
N ILE A 451 19.14 -5.22 -3.20
CA ILE A 451 18.56 -6.45 -2.67
C ILE A 451 17.10 -6.43 -3.07
N MET A 452 16.70 -7.40 -3.87
CA MET A 452 15.31 -7.61 -4.24
C MET A 452 14.73 -8.71 -3.38
N ARG A 453 13.58 -8.46 -2.77
CA ARG A 453 12.79 -9.49 -2.09
C ARG A 453 11.38 -9.52 -2.67
N TRP A 454 10.84 -10.73 -2.83
CA TRP A 454 9.47 -10.91 -3.26
C TRP A 454 8.54 -10.75 -2.06
N HIS A 455 7.41 -10.08 -2.26
CA HIS A 455 6.34 -9.97 -1.25
C HIS A 455 5.86 -11.36 -0.80
N GLU A 456 5.82 -12.31 -1.74
CA GLU A 456 5.47 -13.71 -1.48
C GLU A 456 6.58 -14.61 -2.04
N ALA A 457 7.10 -15.50 -1.19
CA ALA A 457 8.07 -16.51 -1.59
C ALA A 457 7.49 -17.38 -2.71
N LYS A 458 8.26 -17.56 -3.78
CA LYS A 458 7.81 -18.25 -4.99
C LYS A 458 8.18 -19.71 -4.89
N ARG A 459 7.17 -20.57 -4.87
CA ARG A 459 7.40 -22.01 -4.88
C ARG A 459 8.08 -22.44 -6.17
N MET A 460 9.15 -23.20 -6.00
CA MET A 460 9.93 -23.83 -7.05
C MET A 460 9.91 -25.34 -6.80
N ASP A 461 9.64 -26.12 -7.83
CA ASP A 461 9.78 -27.57 -7.76
C ASP A 461 11.26 -27.95 -7.96
N GLY A 462 11.65 -29.17 -7.57
CA GLY A 462 13.05 -29.63 -7.66
C GLY A 462 13.61 -29.80 -9.08
N SER A 463 12.84 -29.46 -10.10
CA SER A 463 13.32 -29.37 -11.48
C SER A 463 13.44 -27.94 -11.98
N ASP A 464 13.14 -26.95 -11.13
CA ASP A 464 13.10 -25.57 -11.56
C ASP A 464 14.47 -24.89 -11.42
N GLY A 465 14.77 -24.00 -12.34
CA GLY A 465 15.95 -23.12 -12.30
C GLY A 465 15.57 -21.65 -12.41
N VAL A 466 16.58 -20.78 -12.39
CA VAL A 466 16.40 -19.34 -12.58
C VAL A 466 17.39 -18.82 -13.61
N LEU A 467 16.89 -18.00 -14.52
CA LEU A 467 17.66 -17.35 -15.58
C LEU A 467 17.39 -15.85 -15.56
N VAL A 468 18.45 -15.06 -15.70
CA VAL A 468 18.37 -13.60 -15.75
C VAL A 468 18.85 -13.13 -17.11
N ARG A 469 18.17 -12.16 -17.70
CA ARG A 469 18.68 -11.41 -18.86
C ARG A 469 18.58 -9.91 -18.59
N THR A 470 19.46 -9.13 -19.19
CA THR A 470 19.59 -7.71 -18.86
C THR A 470 19.78 -6.84 -20.09
N ILE A 471 19.14 -5.68 -20.11
CA ILE A 471 19.43 -4.56 -21.00
C ILE A 471 20.34 -3.58 -20.26
N ASN A 472 21.39 -3.12 -20.94
CA ASN A 472 22.10 -1.92 -20.53
C ASN A 472 21.24 -0.68 -20.87
N GLY A 473 20.56 -0.12 -19.88
CA GLY A 473 19.72 1.07 -20.02
C GLY A 473 20.51 2.38 -20.15
N SER A 474 21.83 2.36 -19.91
CA SER A 474 22.67 3.54 -20.08
C SER A 474 23.11 3.70 -21.54
N ASP A 475 22.97 4.91 -22.09
CA ASP A 475 23.31 5.33 -23.47
C ASP A 475 24.75 4.97 -23.93
N SER A 476 25.62 4.54 -23.02
CA SER A 476 27.06 4.39 -23.29
C SER A 476 27.48 3.01 -23.81
N VAL A 477 28.28 3.03 -24.88
CA VAL A 477 28.94 1.92 -25.60
C VAL A 477 29.88 1.03 -24.75
N ASN A 478 29.99 1.26 -23.45
CA ASN A 478 30.88 0.47 -22.59
C ASN A 478 30.12 -0.70 -21.98
N ASN A 479 30.75 -1.88 -21.88
CA ASN A 479 30.18 -3.06 -21.24
C ASN A 479 29.80 -2.74 -19.79
N GLY A 480 28.54 -2.99 -19.42
CA GLY A 480 28.10 -3.02 -18.03
C GLY A 480 28.17 -4.44 -17.51
N ARG A 481 28.62 -4.63 -16.27
CA ARG A 481 28.63 -5.93 -15.59
C ARG A 481 28.04 -5.79 -14.19
N PHE A 482 27.34 -6.83 -13.78
CA PHE A 482 26.86 -7.00 -12.42
C PHE A 482 26.90 -8.49 -12.07
N ASP A 483 27.11 -8.78 -10.79
CA ASP A 483 26.98 -10.12 -10.24
C ASP A 483 25.57 -10.25 -9.66
N CYS A 484 24.98 -11.44 -9.75
CA CYS A 484 23.72 -11.73 -9.05
C CYS A 484 23.83 -13.01 -8.21
N ALA A 485 23.10 -13.03 -7.09
CA ALA A 485 22.98 -14.17 -6.20
C ALA A 485 21.52 -14.33 -5.76
N LEU A 486 20.95 -15.53 -5.89
CA LEU A 486 19.57 -15.78 -5.45
C LEU A 486 19.48 -15.86 -3.93
N ILE A 487 18.34 -15.40 -3.42
CA ILE A 487 17.90 -15.63 -2.05
C ILE A 487 16.83 -16.71 -2.14
N TYR A 488 17.06 -17.86 -1.53
CA TYR A 488 16.13 -18.98 -1.54
C TYR A 488 16.10 -19.70 -0.20
N GLY A 489 14.99 -20.42 0.06
CA GLY A 489 14.82 -21.31 1.21
C GLY A 489 14.46 -22.72 0.74
N GLU A 490 14.78 -23.72 1.55
CA GLU A 490 14.34 -25.12 1.33
C GLU A 490 12.93 -25.37 1.86
#